data_AF-A0A1H8G3K4-F1
#
_entry.id   AF-A0A1H8G3K4-F1
#
_cell.length_a   1.000
_cell.length_b   1.000
_cell.length_c   1.000
_cell.angle_alpha   90.00
_cell.angle_beta   90.00
_cell.angle_gamma   90.00
#
_symmetry.space_group_name_H-M   'P 1'
#
loop_
_entity.id
_entity.type
_entity.pdbx_description
1 polymer ?
#
loop_
_entity_poly.entity_id
_entity_poly.type
_entity_poly.pdbx_seq_one_letter_code
_entity_poly.pdbx_strand_id
1 'polypeptide(L)'
;MQCESRLTLDASAADHVVDVANVVREPALGGDRPADLARFEGVLDALADFSRDPAVQVYAITDRSLLTDARLTARERERLDRWYRHGLMEVLPRADDRILELADALGVRVVSGDNFLDFHRAHPWIPGDRDRFLRPVLGDDGVIVVRPRIMPVPPEWQVSRKEEEGLLLEAGVLRRWAPNGHLTVLGRHWRCPEPGCPLFGAGDRPSTALPRRRRDRVLCPTHGGPLADAGPRPRQVQVKVLMDGTVRGRFMVTAGEPLAVGRAPAGGGAVLGTWVDDHAVESVSRTHVVLAFDGRVLTVLDERSANGTRIRRSRPAGDELVPLHHGSRWTLRRGDSVVLHDRLELLPSGRQFVFEEDGTDGTVDPLRQESAAGPTMMGVPLPALDEGRRGDGRE
;
A
#
# COMPACT_ATOMS: atom_id res chain seq x y z
N MET A 1 -16.82 -16.86 -33.64
CA MET A 1 -17.64 -15.68 -33.98
C MET A 1 -18.68 -15.34 -32.91
N GLN A 2 -19.09 -16.26 -32.02
CA GLN A 2 -20.04 -15.97 -30.95
C GLN A 2 -19.46 -15.22 -29.72
N CYS A 3 -18.17 -15.36 -29.44
CA CYS A 3 -17.56 -14.69 -28.28
C CYS A 3 -17.37 -13.17 -28.48
N GLU A 4 -17.02 -12.75 -29.71
CA GLU A 4 -16.72 -11.35 -30.04
C GLU A 4 -17.93 -10.43 -29.90
N SER A 5 -19.15 -10.93 -30.12
CA SER A 5 -20.39 -10.15 -29.97
C SER A 5 -20.74 -9.81 -28.52
N ARG A 6 -20.05 -10.42 -27.56
CA ARG A 6 -20.18 -10.11 -26.12
C ARG A 6 -19.13 -9.13 -25.63
N LEU A 7 -18.23 -8.68 -26.50
CA LEU A 7 -17.17 -7.76 -26.12
C LEU A 7 -17.58 -6.32 -26.48
N THR A 8 -17.37 -5.41 -25.55
CA THR A 8 -17.65 -3.98 -25.75
C THR A 8 -16.56 -3.12 -25.12
N LEU A 9 -16.32 -1.95 -25.72
CA LEU A 9 -15.55 -0.85 -25.13
C LEU A 9 -16.42 0.30 -24.65
N ASP A 10 -17.74 0.15 -24.72
CA ASP A 10 -18.66 1.03 -24.01
C ASP A 10 -18.81 0.52 -22.57
N ALA A 11 -18.16 1.21 -21.64
CA ALA A 11 -18.20 0.87 -20.23
C ALA A 11 -19.60 0.99 -19.62
N SER A 12 -20.45 1.87 -20.17
CA SER A 12 -21.82 2.06 -19.67
C SER A 12 -22.78 0.96 -20.12
N ALA A 13 -22.42 0.25 -21.20
CA ALA A 13 -23.17 -0.89 -21.73
C ALA A 13 -22.67 -2.24 -21.18
N ALA A 14 -21.57 -2.26 -20.43
CA ALA A 14 -20.98 -3.50 -19.94
C ALA A 14 -21.65 -3.99 -18.64
N ASP A 15 -21.97 -5.28 -18.59
CA ASP A 15 -22.46 -5.96 -17.38
C ASP A 15 -21.31 -6.37 -16.46
N HIS A 16 -20.18 -6.76 -17.07
CA HIS A 16 -19.00 -7.25 -16.37
C HIS A 16 -17.73 -6.63 -16.94
N VAL A 17 -16.73 -6.43 -16.07
CA VAL A 17 -15.35 -6.13 -16.45
C VAL A 17 -14.47 -7.34 -16.15
N VAL A 18 -13.61 -7.72 -17.09
CA VAL A 18 -12.76 -8.93 -16.96
C VAL A 18 -11.30 -8.57 -17.14
N ASP A 19 -10.45 -9.01 -16.20
CA ASP A 19 -9.01 -9.07 -16.42
C ASP A 19 -8.67 -10.28 -17.30
N VAL A 20 -8.46 -10.02 -18.59
CA VAL A 20 -8.15 -11.08 -19.57
C VAL A 20 -6.83 -11.76 -19.23
N ALA A 21 -5.82 -11.02 -18.76
CA ALA A 21 -4.51 -11.59 -18.45
C ALA A 21 -4.59 -12.54 -17.25
N ASN A 22 -5.35 -12.17 -16.22
CA ASN A 22 -5.60 -13.02 -15.05
C ASN A 22 -6.24 -14.35 -15.45
N VAL A 23 -7.33 -14.30 -16.24
CA VAL A 23 -8.07 -15.48 -16.68
C VAL A 23 -7.23 -16.38 -17.59
N VAL A 24 -6.60 -15.80 -18.60
CA VAL A 24 -5.80 -16.55 -19.58
C VAL A 24 -4.63 -17.27 -18.93
N ARG A 25 -4.04 -16.69 -17.87
CA ARG A 25 -2.86 -17.22 -17.17
C ARG A 25 -3.19 -18.12 -15.97
N GLU A 26 -4.47 -18.35 -15.65
CA GLU A 26 -4.89 -19.15 -14.50
C GLU A 26 -4.95 -20.65 -14.85
N PRO A 27 -3.98 -21.49 -14.43
CA PRO A 27 -3.96 -22.90 -14.77
C PRO A 27 -5.09 -23.69 -14.09
N ALA A 28 -5.64 -23.18 -12.98
CA ALA A 28 -6.75 -23.82 -12.29
C ALA A 28 -8.06 -23.83 -13.12
N LEU A 29 -8.13 -23.06 -14.22
CA LEU A 29 -9.25 -23.08 -15.17
C LEU A 29 -9.09 -24.13 -16.28
N GLY A 30 -8.17 -25.08 -16.11
CA GLY A 30 -7.96 -26.19 -17.04
C GLY A 30 -7.01 -25.85 -18.20
N GLY A 31 -6.79 -26.81 -19.09
CA GLY A 31 -5.83 -26.72 -20.19
C GLY A 31 -4.38 -27.00 -19.77
N ASP A 32 -3.56 -27.49 -20.70
CA ASP A 32 -2.20 -28.00 -20.40
C ASP A 32 -1.11 -26.92 -20.44
N ARG A 33 -1.47 -25.68 -20.78
CA ARG A 33 -0.52 -24.60 -21.02
C ARG A 33 -0.55 -23.54 -19.91
N PRO A 34 0.59 -22.89 -19.62
CA PRO A 34 0.63 -21.78 -18.66
C PRO A 34 -0.21 -20.55 -19.06
N ALA A 35 -0.54 -20.40 -20.34
CA ALA A 35 -1.44 -19.37 -20.86
C ALA A 35 -2.32 -19.99 -21.95
N ASP A 36 -3.63 -19.80 -21.87
CA ASP A 36 -4.59 -20.36 -22.81
C ASP A 36 -5.78 -19.42 -23.02
N LEU A 37 -5.99 -18.96 -24.27
CA LEU A 37 -7.07 -18.04 -24.59
C LEU A 37 -8.45 -18.69 -24.49
N ALA A 38 -8.54 -20.02 -24.64
CA ALA A 38 -9.80 -20.75 -24.52
C ALA A 38 -10.41 -20.61 -23.12
N ARG A 39 -9.60 -20.34 -22.08
CA ARG A 39 -10.09 -20.03 -20.73
C ARG A 39 -10.94 -18.76 -20.72
N PHE A 40 -10.51 -17.72 -21.41
CA PHE A 40 -11.26 -16.48 -21.51
C PHE A 40 -12.55 -16.68 -22.33
N GLU A 41 -12.48 -17.42 -23.43
CA GLU A 41 -13.67 -17.76 -24.22
C GLU A 41 -14.69 -18.55 -23.36
N GLY A 42 -14.23 -19.52 -22.57
CA GLY A 42 -15.08 -20.24 -21.61
C GLY A 42 -15.64 -19.37 -20.48
N VAL A 43 -14.90 -18.35 -20.03
CA VAL A 43 -15.44 -17.36 -19.08
C VAL A 43 -16.56 -16.53 -19.69
N LEU A 44 -16.48 -16.17 -20.98
CA LEU A 44 -17.57 -15.44 -21.65
C LEU A 44 -18.85 -16.27 -21.72
N ASP A 45 -18.73 -17.57 -22.00
CA ASP A 45 -19.88 -18.49 -21.99
C ASP A 45 -20.42 -18.66 -20.56
N ALA A 46 -19.54 -18.83 -19.58
CA ALA A 46 -19.91 -18.92 -18.16
C ALA A 46 -20.65 -17.66 -17.65
N LEU A 47 -20.26 -16.47 -18.12
CA LEU A 47 -20.93 -15.21 -17.77
C LEU A 47 -22.32 -15.11 -18.40
N ALA A 48 -22.47 -15.57 -19.64
CA ALA A 48 -23.78 -15.63 -20.29
C ALA A 48 -24.73 -16.56 -19.51
N ASP A 49 -24.25 -17.72 -19.10
CA ASP A 49 -25.01 -18.68 -18.30
C ASP A 49 -25.35 -18.13 -16.90
N PHE A 50 -24.38 -17.49 -16.25
CA PHE A 50 -24.56 -16.88 -14.93
C PHE A 50 -25.57 -15.72 -14.94
N SER A 51 -25.47 -14.83 -15.92
CA SER A 51 -26.42 -13.74 -16.12
C SER A 51 -27.78 -14.23 -16.63
N ARG A 52 -27.86 -15.47 -17.14
CA ARG A 52 -28.99 -16.00 -17.93
C ARG A 52 -29.32 -15.11 -19.13
N ASP A 53 -28.29 -14.52 -19.73
CA ASP A 53 -28.41 -13.61 -20.85
C ASP A 53 -27.34 -13.93 -21.89
N PRO A 54 -27.70 -14.47 -23.07
CA PRO A 54 -26.74 -14.75 -24.14
C PRO A 54 -26.12 -13.48 -24.74
N ALA A 55 -26.75 -12.31 -24.55
CA ALA A 55 -26.33 -11.01 -25.04
C ALA A 55 -25.50 -10.20 -24.03
N VAL A 56 -25.12 -10.80 -22.89
CA VAL A 56 -24.27 -10.18 -21.86
C VAL A 56 -23.07 -9.47 -22.49
N GLN A 57 -22.81 -8.25 -22.04
CA GLN A 57 -21.73 -7.41 -22.52
C GLN A 57 -20.58 -7.38 -21.52
N VAL A 58 -19.37 -7.57 -22.04
CA VAL A 58 -18.14 -7.73 -21.27
C VAL A 58 -17.13 -6.68 -21.72
N TYR A 59 -16.71 -5.87 -20.76
CA TYR A 59 -15.60 -4.96 -20.92
C TYR A 59 -14.28 -5.71 -20.65
N ALA A 60 -13.57 -6.07 -21.71
CA ALA A 60 -12.33 -6.82 -21.62
C ALA A 60 -11.12 -5.89 -21.47
N ILE A 61 -10.35 -6.05 -20.39
CA ILE A 61 -9.13 -5.27 -20.12
C ILE A 61 -7.94 -6.22 -20.01
N THR A 62 -6.82 -5.82 -20.60
CA THR A 62 -5.56 -6.53 -20.40
C THR A 62 -4.36 -5.60 -20.32
N ASP A 63 -3.28 -6.10 -19.73
CA ASP A 63 -1.99 -5.44 -19.79
C ASP A 63 -1.29 -5.71 -21.15
N ARG A 64 -0.38 -4.81 -21.55
CA ARG A 64 0.40 -4.98 -22.80
C ARG A 64 1.24 -6.27 -22.82
N SER A 65 1.59 -6.82 -21.66
CA SER A 65 2.45 -8.01 -21.58
C SER A 65 1.76 -9.24 -22.15
N LEU A 66 0.43 -9.33 -22.09
CA LEU A 66 -0.33 -10.45 -22.64
C LEU A 66 -0.19 -10.55 -24.16
N LEU A 67 -0.19 -9.42 -24.88
CA LEU A 67 -0.06 -9.40 -26.34
C LEU A 67 1.28 -9.99 -26.83
N THR A 68 2.32 -9.88 -25.99
CA THR A 68 3.67 -10.39 -26.27
C THR A 68 3.98 -11.71 -25.59
N ASP A 69 3.00 -12.35 -24.96
CA ASP A 69 3.23 -13.54 -24.14
C ASP A 69 3.61 -14.75 -25.02
N ALA A 70 4.85 -15.21 -24.87
CA ALA A 70 5.38 -16.34 -25.62
C ALA A 70 4.72 -17.67 -25.25
N ARG A 71 3.98 -17.73 -24.13
CA ARG A 71 3.26 -18.93 -23.67
C ARG A 71 1.96 -19.16 -24.45
N LEU A 72 1.45 -18.12 -25.12
CA LEU A 72 0.35 -18.22 -26.08
C LEU A 72 0.85 -18.78 -27.42
N THR A 73 -0.05 -19.34 -28.22
CA THR A 73 0.21 -19.67 -29.63
C THR A 73 0.24 -18.41 -30.48
N ALA A 74 0.83 -18.50 -31.69
CA ALA A 74 0.80 -17.40 -32.66
C ALA A 74 -0.63 -16.98 -33.01
N ARG A 75 -1.53 -17.96 -33.21
CA ARG A 75 -2.94 -17.73 -33.55
C ARG A 75 -3.70 -17.00 -32.44
N GLU A 76 -3.45 -17.33 -31.17
CA GLU A 76 -4.07 -16.64 -30.03
C GLU A 76 -3.59 -15.19 -29.93
N ARG A 77 -2.29 -14.94 -30.12
CA ARG A 77 -1.74 -13.58 -30.16
C ARG A 77 -2.32 -12.75 -31.30
N GLU A 78 -2.42 -13.32 -32.50
CA GLU A 78 -3.07 -12.67 -33.64
C GLU A 78 -4.54 -12.35 -33.36
N ARG A 79 -5.26 -13.23 -32.64
CA ARG A 79 -6.64 -12.98 -32.23
C ARG A 79 -6.75 -11.83 -31.22
N LEU A 80 -5.90 -11.80 -30.20
CA LEU A 80 -5.86 -10.70 -29.23
C LEU A 80 -5.51 -9.36 -29.88
N ASP A 81 -4.52 -9.35 -30.78
CA ASP A 81 -4.14 -8.15 -31.54
C ASP A 81 -5.29 -7.67 -32.44
N ARG A 82 -6.02 -8.60 -33.07
CA ARG A 82 -7.25 -8.28 -33.81
C ARG A 82 -8.33 -7.67 -32.91
N TRP A 83 -8.63 -8.26 -31.74
CA TRP A 83 -9.62 -7.71 -30.80
C TRP A 83 -9.26 -6.29 -30.35
N TYR A 84 -7.98 -6.06 -30.05
CA TYR A 84 -7.49 -4.73 -29.73
C TYR A 84 -7.69 -3.74 -30.89
N ARG A 85 -7.28 -4.11 -32.11
CA ARG A 85 -7.43 -3.23 -33.30
C ARG A 85 -8.87 -2.92 -33.68
N HIS A 86 -9.80 -3.84 -33.41
CA HIS A 86 -11.23 -3.63 -33.65
C HIS A 86 -11.96 -2.98 -32.48
N GLY A 87 -11.27 -2.61 -31.40
CA GLY A 87 -11.90 -1.96 -30.26
C GLY A 87 -12.86 -2.88 -29.49
N LEU A 88 -12.47 -4.14 -29.32
CA LEU A 88 -13.19 -5.14 -28.50
C LEU A 88 -12.52 -5.38 -27.15
N MET A 89 -11.32 -4.83 -26.93
CA MET A 89 -10.54 -5.02 -25.72
C MET A 89 -9.65 -3.81 -25.47
N GLU A 90 -9.59 -3.35 -24.22
CA GLU A 90 -8.73 -2.25 -23.80
C GLU A 90 -7.37 -2.79 -23.37
N VAL A 91 -6.29 -2.13 -23.81
CA VAL A 91 -4.92 -2.54 -23.51
C VAL A 91 -4.17 -1.42 -22.82
N LEU A 92 -3.79 -1.64 -21.56
CA LEU A 92 -3.16 -0.65 -20.71
C LEU A 92 -1.77 -1.10 -20.20
N PRO A 93 -0.94 -0.20 -19.67
CA PRO A 93 0.27 -0.58 -18.95
C PRO A 93 -0.03 -1.42 -17.70
N ARG A 94 -1.12 -1.09 -16.99
CA ARG A 94 -1.64 -1.79 -15.81
C ARG A 94 -3.16 -1.88 -15.92
N ALA A 95 -3.70 -3.09 -15.84
CA ALA A 95 -5.13 -3.34 -16.00
C ALA A 95 -5.93 -3.04 -14.72
N ASP A 96 -5.37 -3.40 -13.56
CA ASP A 96 -6.05 -3.33 -12.26
C ASP A 96 -6.65 -1.96 -11.95
N ASP A 97 -5.90 -0.87 -12.17
CA ASP A 97 -6.34 0.50 -11.88
C ASP A 97 -7.67 0.81 -12.61
N ARG A 98 -7.73 0.46 -13.91
CA ARG A 98 -8.89 0.71 -14.75
C ARG A 98 -10.08 -0.19 -14.38
N ILE A 99 -9.81 -1.45 -14.05
CA ILE A 99 -10.85 -2.40 -13.63
C ILE A 99 -11.55 -1.88 -12.37
N LEU A 100 -10.77 -1.45 -11.38
CA LEU A 100 -11.31 -0.95 -10.12
C LEU A 100 -12.00 0.41 -10.29
N GLU A 101 -11.47 1.29 -11.14
CA GLU A 101 -12.13 2.55 -11.50
C GLU A 101 -13.53 2.31 -12.09
N LEU A 102 -13.66 1.39 -13.06
CA LEU A 102 -14.95 1.07 -13.67
C LEU A 102 -15.93 0.49 -12.64
N ALA A 103 -15.47 -0.44 -11.81
CA ALA A 103 -16.28 -1.06 -10.78
C ALA A 103 -16.79 -0.05 -9.74
N ASP A 104 -15.98 0.94 -9.39
CA ASP A 104 -16.33 2.00 -8.44
C ASP A 104 -17.30 3.01 -9.06
N ALA A 105 -16.96 3.53 -10.25
CA ALA A 105 -17.70 4.60 -10.90
C ALA A 105 -19.04 4.14 -11.50
N LEU A 106 -19.12 2.92 -12.03
CA LEU A 106 -20.28 2.39 -12.74
C LEU A 106 -20.98 1.24 -12.02
N GLY A 107 -20.38 0.70 -10.96
CA GLY A 107 -20.95 -0.45 -10.25
C GLY A 107 -20.89 -1.77 -11.02
N VAL A 108 -20.11 -1.83 -12.11
CA VAL A 108 -19.96 -3.05 -12.92
C VAL A 108 -19.27 -4.16 -12.11
N ARG A 109 -19.64 -5.41 -12.37
CA ARG A 109 -19.07 -6.57 -11.66
C ARG A 109 -17.70 -6.94 -12.23
N VAL A 110 -16.75 -7.20 -11.35
CA VAL A 110 -15.37 -7.58 -11.68
C VAL A 110 -15.23 -9.09 -11.70
N VAL A 111 -14.70 -9.63 -12.78
CA VAL A 111 -14.35 -11.05 -12.91
C VAL A 111 -12.84 -11.20 -12.82
N SER A 112 -12.34 -11.68 -11.67
CA SER A 112 -10.90 -11.90 -11.45
C SER A 112 -10.65 -12.91 -10.32
N GLY A 113 -9.52 -13.62 -10.41
CA GLY A 113 -8.95 -14.44 -9.34
C GLY A 113 -8.14 -13.65 -8.31
N ASP A 114 -7.78 -12.40 -8.59
CA ASP A 114 -6.97 -11.56 -7.67
C ASP A 114 -7.79 -11.06 -6.46
N ASN A 115 -7.12 -10.81 -5.34
CA ASN A 115 -7.69 -10.14 -4.15
C ASN A 115 -7.49 -8.62 -4.17
N PHE A 116 -6.71 -8.08 -5.12
CA PHE A 116 -6.40 -6.65 -5.25
C PHE A 116 -5.82 -6.04 -3.95
N LEU A 117 -4.98 -6.80 -3.23
CA LEU A 117 -4.50 -6.40 -1.90
C LEU A 117 -3.77 -5.05 -1.90
N ASP A 118 -3.07 -4.72 -2.98
CA ASP A 118 -2.34 -3.45 -3.15
C ASP A 118 -3.26 -2.23 -3.29
N PHE A 119 -4.57 -2.45 -3.47
CA PHE A 119 -5.57 -1.43 -3.75
C PHE A 119 -6.52 -1.14 -2.60
N HIS A 120 -6.44 -1.89 -1.51
CA HIS A 120 -7.41 -1.79 -0.40
C HIS A 120 -7.45 -0.40 0.23
N ARG A 121 -6.35 0.37 0.21
CA ARG A 121 -6.34 1.77 0.68
C ARG A 121 -7.02 2.73 -0.29
N ALA A 122 -6.71 2.61 -1.58
CA ALA A 122 -7.29 3.46 -2.62
C ALA A 122 -8.78 3.17 -2.83
N HIS A 123 -9.19 1.92 -2.60
CA HIS A 123 -10.56 1.44 -2.74
C HIS A 123 -11.01 0.69 -1.48
N PRO A 124 -11.36 1.40 -0.39
CA PRO A 124 -11.75 0.79 0.89
C PRO A 124 -13.03 -0.05 0.84
N TRP A 125 -13.76 -0.01 -0.28
CA TRP A 125 -14.94 -0.83 -0.50
C TRP A 125 -14.61 -2.28 -0.90
N ILE A 126 -13.37 -2.59 -1.32
CA ILE A 126 -12.98 -3.95 -1.75
C ILE A 126 -13.02 -4.96 -0.60
N PRO A 127 -12.39 -4.73 0.57
CA PRO A 127 -12.34 -5.73 1.64
C PRO A 127 -13.73 -6.05 2.16
N GLY A 128 -14.11 -7.32 2.12
CA GLY A 128 -15.43 -7.76 2.58
C GLY A 128 -16.57 -7.54 1.59
N ASP A 129 -16.31 -6.99 0.39
CA ASP A 129 -17.31 -6.89 -0.68
C ASP A 129 -17.85 -8.27 -1.05
N ARG A 130 -19.17 -8.37 -1.24
CA ARG A 130 -19.87 -9.65 -1.50
C ARG A 130 -20.58 -9.66 -2.85
N ASP A 131 -20.65 -8.52 -3.53
CA ASP A 131 -21.64 -8.26 -4.57
C ASP A 131 -21.01 -7.91 -5.93
N ARG A 132 -19.79 -7.35 -5.91
CA ARG A 132 -19.12 -6.85 -7.10
C ARG A 132 -18.11 -7.82 -7.69
N PHE A 133 -17.66 -8.83 -6.95
CA PHE A 133 -16.63 -9.75 -7.43
C PHE A 133 -17.18 -11.12 -7.80
N LEU A 134 -16.81 -11.58 -8.99
CA LEU A 134 -17.03 -12.93 -9.48
C LEU A 134 -15.68 -13.62 -9.68
N ARG A 135 -15.64 -14.91 -9.40
CA ARG A 135 -14.47 -15.76 -9.64
C ARG A 135 -14.80 -16.84 -10.66
N PRO A 136 -14.02 -16.97 -11.74
CA PRO A 136 -14.08 -18.14 -12.60
C PRO A 136 -13.47 -19.35 -11.87
N VAL A 137 -14.12 -20.51 -11.99
CA VAL A 137 -13.65 -21.78 -11.44
C VAL A 137 -13.92 -22.90 -12.46
N LEU A 138 -13.08 -23.93 -12.48
CA LEU A 138 -13.35 -25.13 -13.26
C LEU A 138 -14.39 -26.00 -12.51
N GLY A 139 -15.49 -26.32 -13.17
CA GLY A 139 -16.50 -27.26 -12.69
C GLY A 139 -16.02 -28.71 -12.74
N ASP A 140 -16.72 -29.59 -12.03
CA ASP A 140 -16.39 -31.02 -11.98
C ASP A 140 -16.56 -31.72 -13.34
N ASP A 141 -17.35 -31.13 -14.22
CA ASP A 141 -17.56 -31.52 -15.63
C ASP A 141 -16.48 -30.98 -16.59
N GLY A 142 -15.50 -30.24 -16.06
CA GLY A 142 -14.45 -29.61 -16.86
C GLY A 142 -14.90 -28.33 -17.58
N VAL A 143 -16.09 -27.80 -17.27
CA VAL A 143 -16.60 -26.55 -17.84
C VAL A 143 -16.28 -25.40 -16.89
N ILE A 144 -15.87 -24.25 -17.43
CA ILE A 144 -15.64 -23.05 -16.62
C ILE A 144 -17.00 -22.50 -16.18
N VAL A 145 -17.13 -22.21 -14.89
CA VAL A 145 -18.29 -21.52 -14.31
C VAL A 145 -17.83 -20.30 -13.53
N VAL A 146 -18.68 -19.27 -13.44
CA VAL A 146 -18.41 -18.10 -12.59
C VAL A 146 -19.25 -18.17 -11.32
N ARG A 147 -18.68 -17.76 -10.19
CA ARG A 147 -19.36 -17.75 -8.89
C ARG A 147 -19.16 -16.41 -8.19
N PRO A 148 -20.16 -15.93 -7.41
CA PRO A 148 -19.97 -14.81 -6.51
C PRO A 148 -18.81 -15.08 -5.55
N ARG A 149 -17.99 -14.07 -5.32
CA ARG A 149 -16.83 -14.13 -4.46
C ARG A 149 -16.99 -13.11 -3.35
N ILE A 150 -16.87 -13.59 -2.11
CA ILE A 150 -16.67 -12.72 -0.96
C ILE A 150 -15.20 -12.34 -0.93
N MET A 151 -14.92 -11.05 -1.04
CA MET A 151 -13.55 -10.56 -0.93
C MET A 151 -13.07 -10.72 0.51
N PRO A 152 -11.89 -11.31 0.71
CA PRO A 152 -11.35 -11.45 2.06
C PRO A 152 -11.11 -10.07 2.67
N VAL A 153 -11.27 -9.98 3.98
CA VAL A 153 -10.76 -8.85 4.78
C VAL A 153 -9.38 -9.27 5.27
N PRO A 154 -8.29 -8.94 4.55
CA PRO A 154 -6.95 -9.31 4.99
C PRO A 154 -6.62 -8.57 6.30
N PRO A 155 -5.90 -9.21 7.24
CA PRO A 155 -5.32 -8.48 8.36
C PRO A 155 -4.32 -7.44 7.84
N GLU A 156 -4.25 -6.28 8.47
CA GLU A 156 -3.52 -5.10 7.97
C GLU A 156 -2.02 -5.34 7.69
N TRP A 157 -1.38 -6.28 8.39
CA TRP A 157 0.00 -6.63 8.10
C TRP A 157 0.18 -7.25 6.70
N GLN A 158 -0.84 -7.91 6.15
CA GLN A 158 -0.80 -8.47 4.79
C GLN A 158 -0.86 -7.38 3.73
N VAL A 159 -1.78 -6.41 3.90
CA VAL A 159 -1.90 -5.24 3.01
C VAL A 159 -0.58 -4.48 2.98
N SER A 160 -0.06 -4.14 4.16
CA SER A 160 1.21 -3.43 4.30
C SER A 160 2.36 -4.14 3.59
N ARG A 161 2.47 -5.47 3.73
CA ARG A 161 3.53 -6.27 3.10
C ARG A 161 3.40 -6.34 1.58
N LYS A 162 2.17 -6.34 1.07
CA LYS A 162 1.88 -6.41 -0.36
C LYS A 162 2.22 -5.09 -1.07
N GLU A 163 1.87 -3.96 -0.47
CA GLU A 163 2.27 -2.63 -0.95
C GLU A 163 3.80 -2.49 -1.05
N GLU A 164 4.54 -2.96 -0.04
CA GLU A 164 6.00 -3.01 -0.09
C GLU A 164 6.49 -3.88 -1.24
N GLU A 165 5.91 -5.06 -1.45
CA GLU A 165 6.26 -5.93 -2.58
C GLU A 165 6.07 -5.21 -3.92
N GLY A 166 4.96 -4.48 -4.09
CA GLY A 166 4.66 -3.66 -5.26
C GLY A 166 5.71 -2.57 -5.51
N LEU A 167 6.02 -1.76 -4.51
CA LEU A 167 7.05 -0.71 -4.60
C LEU A 167 8.42 -1.29 -4.97
N LEU A 168 8.79 -2.43 -4.37
CA LEU A 168 10.06 -3.08 -4.66
C LEU A 168 10.13 -3.65 -6.09
N LEU A 169 9.01 -4.15 -6.63
CA LEU A 169 8.91 -4.61 -8.01
C LEU A 169 9.06 -3.42 -8.98
N GLU A 170 8.37 -2.31 -8.72
CA GLU A 170 8.44 -1.10 -9.53
C GLU A 170 9.85 -0.51 -9.57
N ALA A 171 10.51 -0.45 -8.41
CA ALA A 171 11.89 -0.01 -8.30
C ALA A 171 12.89 -1.00 -8.94
N GLY A 172 12.46 -2.21 -9.29
CA GLY A 172 13.29 -3.29 -9.84
C GLY A 172 14.21 -3.95 -8.82
N VAL A 173 14.00 -3.67 -7.53
CA VAL A 173 14.78 -4.18 -6.39
C VAL A 173 14.37 -5.62 -6.07
N LEU A 174 13.07 -5.91 -6.11
CA LEU A 174 12.55 -7.27 -6.04
C LEU A 174 12.44 -7.88 -7.44
N ARG A 175 12.77 -9.17 -7.55
CA ARG A 175 12.56 -9.96 -8.77
C ARG A 175 11.86 -11.25 -8.39
N ARG A 176 10.81 -11.60 -9.12
CA ARG A 176 10.00 -12.81 -8.84
C ARG A 176 10.82 -14.12 -8.84
N TRP A 177 11.91 -14.17 -9.61
CA TRP A 177 12.83 -15.33 -9.70
C TRP A 177 14.01 -15.28 -8.73
N ALA A 178 14.18 -14.18 -7.99
CA ALA A 178 15.23 -14.01 -6.98
C ALA A 178 14.61 -13.40 -5.70
N PRO A 179 13.77 -14.18 -4.97
CA PRO A 179 12.90 -13.66 -3.92
C PRO A 179 13.67 -12.99 -2.76
N ASN A 180 14.94 -13.36 -2.51
CA ASN A 180 15.77 -12.77 -1.47
C ASN A 180 16.78 -11.73 -1.99
N GLY A 181 16.80 -11.46 -3.30
CA GLY A 181 17.77 -10.55 -3.91
C GLY A 181 17.63 -9.10 -3.44
N HIS A 182 16.44 -8.70 -3.02
CA HIS A 182 16.16 -7.37 -2.49
C HIS A 182 16.93 -7.09 -1.18
N LEU A 183 17.21 -8.11 -0.35
CA LEU A 183 17.94 -7.96 0.92
C LEU A 183 19.38 -7.44 0.71
N THR A 184 20.00 -7.78 -0.42
CA THR A 184 21.35 -7.30 -0.76
C THR A 184 21.40 -5.80 -1.04
N VAL A 185 20.27 -5.23 -1.48
CA VAL A 185 20.14 -3.80 -1.72
C VAL A 185 19.68 -3.09 -0.45
N LEU A 186 18.61 -3.59 0.18
CA LEU A 186 17.96 -2.87 1.28
C LEU A 186 18.65 -3.07 2.64
N GLY A 187 19.53 -4.07 2.75
CA GLY A 187 20.41 -4.27 3.91
C GLY A 187 21.68 -3.39 3.90
N ARG A 188 21.76 -2.40 3.01
CA ARG A 188 22.90 -1.49 2.86
C ARG A 188 22.45 -0.03 2.95
N HIS A 189 23.32 0.82 3.49
CA HIS A 189 23.21 2.25 3.34
C HIS A 189 23.74 2.65 1.97
N TRP A 190 23.03 3.55 1.29
CA TRP A 190 23.41 4.05 -0.01
C TRP A 190 23.63 5.56 0.07
N ARG A 191 24.65 6.05 -0.63
CA ARG A 191 24.94 7.48 -0.77
C ARG A 191 25.01 7.86 -2.23
N CYS A 192 24.36 8.96 -2.58
CA CYS A 192 24.49 9.56 -3.88
C CYS A 192 25.78 10.39 -3.92
N PRO A 193 26.64 10.22 -4.95
CA PRO A 193 27.82 11.05 -5.10
C PRO A 193 27.48 12.52 -5.40
N GLU A 194 26.26 12.79 -5.90
CA GLU A 194 25.79 14.16 -6.16
C GLU A 194 25.63 14.95 -4.84
N PRO A 195 26.38 16.06 -4.66
CA PRO A 195 26.26 16.93 -3.50
C PRO A 195 24.83 17.46 -3.35
N GLY A 196 24.32 17.47 -2.12
CA GLY A 196 22.98 17.99 -1.83
C GLY A 196 21.83 17.11 -2.33
N CYS A 197 22.09 15.85 -2.68
CA CYS A 197 21.01 14.93 -3.05
C CYS A 197 19.97 14.85 -1.91
N PRO A 198 18.69 15.16 -2.19
CA PRO A 198 17.67 15.27 -1.15
C PRO A 198 17.35 13.91 -0.53
N LEU A 199 17.47 12.83 -1.32
CA LEU A 199 17.12 11.49 -0.88
C LEU A 199 18.31 10.71 -0.35
N PHE A 200 19.50 10.81 -0.94
CA PHE A 200 20.66 9.97 -0.62
C PHE A 200 21.93 10.78 -0.33
N GLY A 201 21.80 12.06 0.01
CA GLY A 201 22.93 12.93 0.31
C GLY A 201 23.66 12.56 1.61
N ALA A 202 24.71 13.32 1.93
CA ALA A 202 25.56 13.10 3.10
C ALA A 202 24.97 13.60 4.43
N GLY A 203 23.65 13.84 4.51
CA GLY A 203 23.00 14.30 5.74
C GLY A 203 23.09 13.25 6.86
N ASP A 204 23.04 13.71 8.12
CA ASP A 204 23.14 12.87 9.32
C ASP A 204 21.97 11.88 9.51
N ARG A 205 20.98 11.89 8.62
CA ARG A 205 19.83 10.98 8.69
C ARG A 205 19.99 9.85 7.67
N PRO A 206 19.90 8.58 8.10
CA PRO A 206 19.85 7.47 7.16
C PRO A 206 18.61 7.62 6.29
N SER A 207 18.82 7.76 4.98
CA SER A 207 17.75 7.82 4.00
C SER A 207 16.80 6.63 4.12
N THR A 208 15.51 6.92 4.25
CA THR A 208 14.45 5.93 4.10
C THR A 208 14.08 5.74 2.62
N ALA A 209 14.62 6.52 1.69
CA ALA A 209 14.23 6.45 0.27
C ALA A 209 14.53 5.09 -0.38
N LEU A 210 13.66 4.67 -1.31
CA LEU A 210 13.82 3.44 -2.09
C LEU A 210 14.81 3.68 -3.25
N PRO A 211 15.98 3.01 -3.29
CA PRO A 211 16.82 3.08 -4.47
C PRO A 211 16.19 2.32 -5.63
N ARG A 212 16.53 2.71 -6.88
CA ARG A 212 16.18 1.91 -8.06
C ARG A 212 17.24 0.85 -8.30
N ARG A 213 16.85 -0.29 -8.85
CA ARG A 213 17.78 -1.31 -9.34
C ARG A 213 17.56 -1.58 -10.81
N ARG A 214 18.65 -1.59 -11.57
CA ARG A 214 18.69 -2.00 -12.98
C ARG A 214 19.85 -2.98 -13.14
N ARG A 215 19.52 -4.23 -13.50
CA ARG A 215 20.51 -5.34 -13.47
C ARG A 215 21.18 -5.42 -12.09
N ASP A 216 22.50 -5.26 -12.03
CA ASP A 216 23.28 -5.30 -10.80
C ASP A 216 23.72 -3.92 -10.31
N ARG A 217 23.18 -2.85 -10.90
CA ARG A 217 23.44 -1.48 -10.46
C ARG A 217 22.30 -0.94 -9.62
N VAL A 218 22.66 -0.34 -8.48
CA VAL A 218 21.75 0.40 -7.61
C VAL A 218 21.89 1.89 -7.94
N LEU A 219 20.77 2.55 -8.24
CA LEU A 219 20.72 3.87 -8.84
C LEU A 219 19.92 4.84 -7.98
N CYS A 220 20.34 6.11 -7.99
CA CYS A 220 19.60 7.21 -7.40
C CYS A 220 18.30 7.44 -8.20
N PRO A 221 17.10 7.43 -7.59
CA PRO A 221 15.87 7.75 -8.30
C PRO A 221 15.82 9.20 -8.79
N THR A 222 16.50 10.13 -8.10
CA THR A 222 16.56 11.56 -8.47
C THR A 222 17.54 11.83 -9.61
N HIS A 223 18.78 11.33 -9.51
CA HIS A 223 19.87 11.68 -10.43
C HIS A 223 20.16 10.60 -11.48
N GLY A 224 19.60 9.40 -11.35
CA GLY A 224 19.85 8.28 -12.25
C GLY A 224 21.25 7.66 -12.18
N GLY A 225 22.21 8.31 -11.51
CA GLY A 225 23.56 7.83 -11.31
C GLY A 225 23.68 6.67 -10.31
N PRO A 226 24.80 5.91 -10.33
CA PRO A 226 25.04 4.82 -9.39
C PRO A 226 25.20 5.34 -7.96
N LEU A 227 24.54 4.67 -7.01
CA LEU A 227 24.74 4.94 -5.59
C LEU A 227 26.00 4.24 -5.09
N ALA A 228 26.74 4.92 -4.22
CA ALA A 228 27.86 4.37 -3.48
C ALA A 228 27.35 3.59 -2.26
N ASP A 229 27.91 2.40 -2.05
CA ASP A 229 27.64 1.59 -0.87
C ASP A 229 28.34 2.20 0.35
N ALA A 230 27.55 2.59 1.35
CA ALA A 230 28.00 3.23 2.59
C ALA A 230 28.00 2.27 3.78
N GLY A 231 27.90 0.96 3.56
CA GLY A 231 28.02 -0.06 4.58
C GLY A 231 26.70 -0.74 4.96
N PRO A 232 26.73 -1.67 5.93
CA PRO A 232 25.54 -2.42 6.34
C PRO A 232 24.53 -1.48 7.01
N ARG A 233 23.25 -1.67 6.68
CA ARG A 233 22.12 -1.02 7.35
C ARG A 233 21.53 -1.98 8.39
N PRO A 234 21.43 -1.58 9.67
CA PRO A 234 20.72 -2.36 10.67
C PRO A 234 19.28 -2.63 10.22
N ARG A 235 18.76 -3.81 10.53
CA ARG A 235 17.35 -4.10 10.25
C ARG A 235 16.46 -3.20 11.08
N GLN A 236 15.33 -2.79 10.51
CA GLN A 236 14.38 -1.94 11.19
C GLN A 236 12.98 -2.52 11.02
N VAL A 237 12.08 -2.17 11.92
CA VAL A 237 10.64 -2.44 11.79
C VAL A 237 9.87 -1.16 12.06
N GLN A 238 8.87 -0.89 11.24
CA GLN A 238 8.00 0.26 11.45
C GLN A 238 6.88 -0.11 12.40
N VAL A 239 6.54 0.80 13.30
CA VAL A 239 5.39 0.70 14.19
C VAL A 239 4.44 1.84 13.84
N LYS A 240 3.18 1.49 13.57
CA LYS A 240 2.10 2.44 13.31
C LYS A 240 1.43 2.79 14.63
N VAL A 241 1.08 4.06 14.79
CA VAL A 241 0.27 4.57 15.90
C VAL A 241 -1.16 4.70 15.39
N LEU A 242 -2.07 3.90 15.93
CA LEU A 242 -3.47 3.90 15.56
C LEU A 242 -4.28 4.60 16.65
N MET A 243 -5.18 5.47 16.23
CA MET A 243 -6.18 6.11 17.08
C MET A 243 -7.56 5.86 16.45
N ASP A 244 -8.45 5.20 17.19
CA ASP A 244 -9.78 4.79 16.70
C ASP A 244 -9.70 3.98 15.39
N GLY A 245 -8.72 3.07 15.31
CA GLY A 245 -8.46 2.27 14.11
C GLY A 245 -7.83 3.03 12.94
N THR A 246 -7.65 4.36 13.05
CA THR A 246 -7.02 5.18 12.01
C THR A 246 -5.54 5.39 12.30
N VAL A 247 -4.66 5.22 11.31
CA VAL A 247 -3.23 5.48 11.49
C VAL A 247 -2.98 6.99 11.59
N ARG A 248 -2.38 7.43 12.70
CA ARG A 248 -2.05 8.83 12.98
C ARG A 248 -0.57 9.17 12.86
N GLY A 249 0.29 8.16 12.99
CA GLY A 249 1.72 8.35 12.99
C GLY A 249 2.46 7.04 12.82
N ARG A 250 3.76 7.14 12.55
CA ARG A 250 4.66 6.01 12.35
C ARG A 250 6.02 6.34 12.92
N PHE A 251 6.70 5.35 13.49
CA PHE A 251 8.09 5.48 13.90
C PHE A 251 8.84 4.16 13.68
N MET A 252 10.18 4.23 13.70
CA MET A 252 11.05 3.09 13.43
C MET A 252 11.65 2.53 14.71
N VAL A 253 11.73 1.20 14.81
CA VAL A 253 12.51 0.50 15.83
C VAL A 253 13.69 -0.18 15.13
N THR A 254 14.90 0.21 15.49
CA THR A 254 16.14 -0.32 14.91
C THR A 254 16.63 -1.54 15.69
N ALA A 255 17.16 -2.54 14.98
CA ALA A 255 17.67 -3.74 15.59
C ALA A 255 18.83 -3.42 16.55
N GLY A 256 18.75 -3.90 17.79
CA GLY A 256 19.75 -3.64 18.84
C GLY A 256 19.60 -2.32 19.56
N GLU A 257 18.63 -1.47 19.19
CA GLU A 257 18.38 -0.17 19.80
C GLU A 257 16.97 -0.15 20.42
N PRO A 258 16.83 -0.46 21.72
CA PRO A 258 15.54 -0.37 22.40
C PRO A 258 14.97 1.06 22.35
N LEU A 259 13.69 1.18 22.04
CA LEU A 259 13.00 2.45 21.88
C LEU A 259 11.91 2.63 22.95
N ALA A 260 12.07 3.65 23.78
CA ALA A 260 11.04 4.06 24.73
C ALA A 260 9.88 4.77 24.00
N VAL A 261 8.65 4.42 24.36
CA VAL A 261 7.42 4.97 23.77
C VAL A 261 6.48 5.43 24.88
N GLY A 262 5.94 6.64 24.75
CA GLY A 262 4.99 7.20 25.71
C GLY A 262 4.67 8.65 25.42
N ARG A 263 4.03 9.36 26.35
CA ARG A 263 3.69 10.78 26.15
C ARG A 263 4.91 11.71 26.15
N ALA A 264 5.99 11.33 26.84
CA ALA A 264 7.22 12.10 26.96
C ALA A 264 8.35 11.21 27.52
N PRO A 265 8.86 10.23 26.73
CA PRO A 265 9.88 9.31 27.20
C PRO A 265 11.19 10.04 27.54
N ALA A 266 11.78 9.67 28.69
CA ALA A 266 13.06 10.21 29.12
C ALA A 266 14.21 9.64 28.29
N GLY A 267 15.16 10.47 27.86
CA GLY A 267 16.34 10.03 27.10
C GLY A 267 16.16 9.92 25.58
N GLY A 268 15.06 10.45 25.04
CA GLY A 268 14.70 10.32 23.63
C GLY A 268 13.83 9.07 23.38
N GLY A 269 13.00 9.11 22.35
CA GLY A 269 12.05 8.03 22.07
C GLY A 269 10.91 8.47 21.17
N ALA A 270 9.92 7.60 20.98
CA ALA A 270 8.70 7.93 20.26
C ALA A 270 7.72 8.66 21.20
N VAL A 271 7.57 9.97 20.97
CA VAL A 271 6.63 10.84 21.69
C VAL A 271 5.25 10.72 21.03
N LEU A 272 4.26 10.18 21.75
CA LEU A 272 2.93 9.94 21.17
C LEU A 272 2.07 11.21 21.07
N GLY A 273 2.37 12.24 21.86
CA GLY A 273 1.54 13.45 21.97
C GLY A 273 1.28 14.19 20.65
N THR A 274 2.10 13.98 19.62
CA THR A 274 1.90 14.58 18.29
C THR A 274 0.87 13.85 17.43
N TRP A 275 0.43 12.65 17.84
CA TRP A 275 -0.40 11.76 17.02
C TRP A 275 -1.75 11.39 17.65
N VAL A 276 -2.01 11.81 18.89
CA VAL A 276 -3.19 11.39 19.64
C VAL A 276 -3.85 12.57 20.33
N ASP A 277 -5.15 12.45 20.62
CA ASP A 277 -5.91 13.48 21.34
C ASP A 277 -5.48 13.60 22.82
N ASP A 278 -5.75 14.76 23.41
CA ASP A 278 -5.31 15.10 24.77
C ASP A 278 -5.79 14.06 25.81
N HIS A 279 -7.03 13.58 25.67
CA HIS A 279 -7.60 12.57 26.55
C HIS A 279 -6.84 11.23 26.53
N ALA A 280 -6.50 10.71 25.34
CA ALA A 280 -5.71 9.48 25.26
C ALA A 280 -4.27 9.69 25.72
N VAL A 281 -3.65 10.84 25.44
CA VAL A 281 -2.28 11.17 25.89
C VAL A 281 -2.19 11.19 27.42
N GLU A 282 -3.18 11.76 28.10
CA GLU A 282 -3.21 11.82 29.57
C GLU A 282 -3.23 10.43 30.22
N SER A 283 -3.85 9.46 29.55
CA SER A 283 -3.88 8.06 29.99
C SER A 283 -2.57 7.30 29.74
N VAL A 284 -1.62 7.90 29.01
CA VAL A 284 -0.33 7.28 28.66
C VAL A 284 0.76 7.77 29.60
N SER A 285 1.49 6.84 30.24
CA SER A 285 2.67 7.16 31.04
C SER A 285 3.76 7.90 30.23
N ARG A 286 4.62 8.68 30.92
CA ARG A 286 5.73 9.42 30.28
C ARG A 286 6.58 8.50 29.40
N THR A 287 7.07 7.42 30.00
CA THR A 287 7.49 6.20 29.33
C THR A 287 6.45 5.14 29.67
N HIS A 288 5.77 4.59 28.66
CA HIS A 288 4.71 3.60 28.86
C HIS A 288 5.24 2.19 28.56
N VAL A 289 5.82 2.03 27.37
CA VAL A 289 6.45 0.78 26.95
C VAL A 289 7.82 1.01 26.37
N VAL A 290 8.64 -0.05 26.37
CA VAL A 290 9.89 -0.12 25.61
C VAL A 290 9.76 -1.21 24.56
N LEU A 291 10.03 -0.83 23.31
CA LEU A 291 10.05 -1.74 22.18
C LEU A 291 11.50 -2.13 21.86
N ALA A 292 11.76 -3.42 21.71
CA ALA A 292 13.09 -3.91 21.34
C ALA A 292 12.99 -4.89 20.18
N PHE A 293 13.79 -4.64 19.14
CA PHE A 293 13.89 -5.46 17.94
C PHE A 293 15.29 -6.08 17.84
N ASP A 294 15.37 -7.37 17.52
CA ASP A 294 16.65 -8.07 17.34
C ASP A 294 17.02 -8.30 15.85
N GLY A 295 16.19 -7.79 14.93
CA GLY A 295 16.30 -8.05 13.50
C GLY A 295 15.35 -9.13 12.96
N ARG A 296 14.65 -9.83 13.85
CA ARG A 296 13.66 -10.87 13.53
C ARG A 296 12.37 -10.74 14.35
N VAL A 297 12.48 -10.46 15.64
CA VAL A 297 11.40 -10.47 16.61
C VAL A 297 11.30 -9.10 17.27
N LEU A 298 10.09 -8.54 17.29
CA LEU A 298 9.77 -7.35 18.07
C LEU A 298 9.21 -7.77 19.43
N THR A 299 9.78 -7.21 20.49
CA THR A 299 9.35 -7.42 21.87
C THR A 299 8.88 -6.12 22.48
N VAL A 300 7.92 -6.22 23.39
CA VAL A 300 7.39 -5.09 24.16
C VAL A 300 7.56 -5.37 25.65
N LEU A 301 7.99 -4.36 26.38
CA LEU A 301 8.10 -4.35 27.83
C LEU A 301 7.23 -3.23 28.38
N ASP A 302 6.37 -3.52 29.35
CA ASP A 302 5.67 -2.48 30.11
C ASP A 302 6.60 -1.90 31.20
N GLU A 303 6.92 -0.61 31.07
CA GLU A 303 7.81 0.16 31.98
C GLU A 303 7.04 0.81 33.13
N ARG A 304 6.17 0.04 33.79
CA ARG A 304 5.30 0.50 34.88
C ARG A 304 4.29 1.55 34.42
N SER A 305 3.53 1.22 33.38
CA SER A 305 2.38 2.01 32.95
C SER A 305 1.40 2.25 34.12
N ALA A 306 0.81 3.44 34.21
CA ALA A 306 -0.15 3.73 35.29
C ALA A 306 -1.50 3.05 35.06
N ASN A 307 -1.90 2.92 33.79
CA ASN A 307 -3.21 2.41 33.37
C ASN A 307 -3.14 0.99 32.77
N GLY A 308 -1.97 0.34 32.85
CA GLY A 308 -1.74 -0.98 32.29
C GLY A 308 -1.52 -0.98 30.77
N THR A 309 -0.82 -2.01 30.29
CA THR A 309 -0.70 -2.32 28.86
C THR A 309 -1.49 -3.60 28.54
N ARG A 310 -2.12 -3.66 27.38
CA ARG A 310 -2.75 -4.88 26.86
C ARG A 310 -2.16 -5.26 25.50
N ILE A 311 -2.18 -6.54 25.16
CA ILE A 311 -1.83 -7.06 23.84
C ILE A 311 -3.12 -7.55 23.18
N ARG A 312 -3.44 -7.02 22.01
CA ARG A 312 -4.50 -7.58 21.17
C ARG A 312 -3.89 -8.61 20.24
N ARG A 313 -4.41 -9.83 20.29
CA ARG A 313 -4.01 -10.95 19.42
C ARG A 313 -5.07 -11.13 18.35
N SER A 314 -4.73 -10.84 17.10
CA SER A 314 -5.64 -11.12 15.99
C SER A 314 -5.65 -12.61 15.68
N ARG A 315 -6.81 -13.25 15.79
CA ARG A 315 -7.00 -14.68 15.50
C ARG A 315 -8.17 -14.91 14.55
N PRO A 316 -8.18 -16.05 13.83
CA PRO A 316 -9.29 -16.39 12.93
C PRO A 316 -10.66 -16.45 13.62
N ALA A 317 -10.69 -16.80 14.92
CA ALA A 317 -11.93 -16.90 15.71
C ALA A 317 -12.37 -15.57 16.35
N GLY A 318 -11.65 -14.48 16.11
CA GLY A 318 -11.86 -13.18 16.75
C GLY A 318 -10.67 -12.73 17.58
N ASP A 319 -10.60 -11.43 17.81
CA ASP A 319 -9.50 -10.80 18.54
C ASP A 319 -9.57 -11.09 20.04
N GLU A 320 -8.41 -11.32 20.65
CA GLU A 320 -8.29 -11.54 22.10
C GLU A 320 -7.40 -10.46 22.74
N LEU A 321 -7.89 -9.85 23.82
CA LEU A 321 -7.11 -8.89 24.62
C LEU A 321 -6.50 -9.58 25.84
N VAL A 322 -5.18 -9.51 25.96
CA VAL A 322 -4.41 -10.11 27.06
C VAL A 322 -3.67 -9.01 27.84
N PRO A 323 -3.76 -8.94 29.17
CA PRO A 323 -3.00 -7.97 29.94
C PRO A 323 -1.50 -8.27 29.88
N LEU A 324 -0.68 -7.23 29.71
CA LEU A 324 0.77 -7.30 29.85
C LEU A 324 1.15 -6.80 31.25
N HIS A 325 1.67 -7.70 32.08
CA HIS A 325 2.11 -7.35 33.42
C HIS A 325 3.38 -6.49 33.41
N HIS A 326 3.47 -5.54 34.34
CA HIS A 326 4.64 -4.67 34.49
C HIS A 326 5.95 -5.47 34.58
N GLY A 327 7.00 -4.97 33.92
CA GLY A 327 8.31 -5.63 33.90
C GLY A 327 8.36 -6.93 33.10
N SER A 328 7.23 -7.42 32.56
CA SER A 328 7.20 -8.61 31.73
C SER A 328 7.46 -8.25 30.28
N ARG A 329 8.32 -9.03 29.62
CA ARG A 329 8.56 -8.93 28.19
C ARG A 329 7.59 -9.82 27.43
N TRP A 330 6.96 -9.27 26.40
CA TRP A 330 6.10 -10.01 25.48
C TRP A 330 6.68 -10.01 24.08
N THR A 331 6.64 -11.17 23.42
CA THR A 331 7.04 -11.30 22.01
C THR A 331 5.83 -11.10 21.11
N LEU A 332 5.84 -10.04 20.30
CA LEU A 332 4.76 -9.74 19.37
C LEU A 332 4.81 -10.70 18.17
N ARG A 333 3.69 -11.36 17.91
CA ARG A 333 3.49 -12.17 16.71
C ARG A 333 2.93 -11.31 15.58
N ARG A 334 2.91 -11.87 14.36
CA ARG A 334 2.29 -11.20 13.21
C ARG A 334 0.81 -10.95 13.49
N GLY A 335 0.39 -9.70 13.34
CA GLY A 335 -0.99 -9.27 13.60
C GLY A 335 -1.30 -8.96 15.06
N ASP A 336 -0.37 -9.12 16.00
CA ASP A 336 -0.55 -8.63 17.37
C ASP A 336 -0.39 -7.09 17.39
N SER A 337 -1.19 -6.40 18.21
CA SER A 337 -1.03 -4.96 18.52
C SER A 337 -0.86 -4.73 20.02
N VAL A 338 -0.19 -3.64 20.38
CA VAL A 338 -0.03 -3.19 21.78
C VAL A 338 -1.05 -2.10 22.04
N VAL A 339 -1.99 -2.35 22.94
CA VAL A 339 -3.06 -1.42 23.31
C VAL A 339 -2.64 -0.67 24.57
N LEU A 340 -2.41 0.64 24.43
CA LEU A 340 -2.00 1.53 25.52
C LEU A 340 -3.20 2.22 26.19
N HIS A 341 -4.27 2.40 25.43
CA HIS A 341 -5.57 2.95 25.85
C HIS A 341 -6.65 2.37 24.93
N ASP A 342 -7.93 2.41 25.32
CA ASP A 342 -9.03 1.78 24.55
C ASP A 342 -9.11 2.26 23.08
N ARG A 343 -8.65 3.48 22.82
CA ARG A 343 -8.62 4.09 21.49
C ARG A 343 -7.22 4.11 20.84
N LEU A 344 -6.16 3.76 21.57
CA LEU A 344 -4.77 3.95 21.15
C LEU A 344 -3.98 2.65 21.12
N GLU A 345 -3.42 2.37 19.95
CA GLU A 345 -2.70 1.12 19.69
C GLU A 345 -1.40 1.35 18.93
N LEU A 346 -0.42 0.51 19.21
CA LEU A 346 0.80 0.37 18.44
C LEU A 346 0.72 -0.93 17.63
N LEU A 347 0.70 -0.79 16.31
CA LEU A 347 0.63 -1.94 15.40
C LEU A 347 1.97 -2.09 14.66
N PRO A 348 2.70 -3.20 14.83
CA PRO A 348 3.85 -3.51 14.00
C PRO A 348 3.42 -3.59 12.53
N SER A 349 4.05 -2.80 11.67
CA SER A 349 3.80 -2.82 10.23
C SER A 349 4.25 -4.16 9.64
N GLY A 350 3.53 -4.64 8.63
CA GLY A 350 3.97 -5.78 7.82
C GLY A 350 5.18 -5.48 6.94
N ARG A 351 5.52 -4.19 6.76
CA ARG A 351 6.66 -3.73 5.95
C ARG A 351 7.98 -3.91 6.69
N GLN A 352 8.99 -4.40 5.97
CA GLN A 352 10.37 -4.51 6.46
C GLN A 352 11.20 -3.26 6.16
N PHE A 353 10.76 -2.46 5.19
CA PHE A 353 11.39 -1.26 4.69
C PHE A 353 10.33 -0.16 4.58
N VAL A 354 10.72 1.06 4.93
CA VAL A 354 9.86 2.24 4.87
C VAL A 354 10.47 3.19 3.89
N PHE A 355 9.63 3.74 3.00
CA PHE A 355 10.00 4.71 1.98
C PHE A 355 9.17 5.98 2.22
N GLU A 356 9.82 7.13 2.21
CA GLU A 356 9.25 8.44 2.63
C GLU A 356 8.09 8.97 1.77
N GLU A 357 7.66 8.26 0.72
CA GLU A 357 6.64 8.71 -0.23
C GLU A 357 5.20 8.20 0.04
N ASP A 358 4.86 7.79 1.27
CA ASP A 358 3.46 7.50 1.62
C ASP A 358 2.71 8.78 2.03
N GLY A 359 2.35 9.58 1.02
CA GLY A 359 1.43 10.71 1.17
C GLY A 359 -0.05 10.31 1.37
N THR A 360 -0.39 9.03 1.24
CA THR A 360 -1.76 8.50 1.24
C THR A 360 -2.34 8.21 2.63
N ASP A 361 -1.55 8.35 3.69
CA ASP A 361 -1.94 7.90 5.04
C ASP A 361 -1.95 9.01 6.11
N GLY A 362 -2.12 10.27 5.71
CA GLY A 362 -2.29 11.38 6.66
C GLY A 362 -1.07 11.64 7.54
N THR A 363 0.13 11.19 7.13
CA THR A 363 1.38 11.45 7.85
C THR A 363 1.74 12.93 7.71
N VAL A 364 1.33 13.74 8.67
CA VAL A 364 1.88 15.09 8.84
C VAL A 364 3.22 14.94 9.56
N ASP A 365 4.30 15.35 8.92
CA ASP A 365 5.61 15.52 9.56
C ASP A 365 5.49 16.62 10.64
N PRO A 366 5.66 16.32 11.94
CA PRO A 366 5.55 17.32 13.00
C PRO A 366 6.57 18.46 12.86
N LEU A 367 7.68 18.23 12.16
CA LEU A 367 8.75 19.22 12.00
C LEU A 367 8.47 20.26 10.91
N ARG A 368 7.35 20.16 10.17
CA ARG A 368 6.93 21.19 9.20
C ARG A 368 6.03 22.29 9.78
N GLN A 369 5.52 22.16 11.00
CA GLN A 369 4.63 23.18 11.59
C GLN A 369 5.35 24.29 12.37
N GLU A 370 6.57 24.08 12.87
CA GLU A 370 7.30 25.14 13.59
C GLU A 370 7.70 26.31 12.66
N SER A 371 7.81 26.09 11.35
CA SER A 371 8.14 27.14 10.38
C SER A 371 6.92 27.93 9.86
N ALA A 372 5.70 27.53 10.21
CA ALA A 372 4.46 28.22 9.83
C ALA A 372 3.88 29.11 10.94
N ALA A 373 4.45 29.06 12.16
CA ALA A 373 4.10 29.94 13.27
C ALA A 373 5.04 31.16 13.33
N GLY A 374 5.16 31.88 12.21
CA GLY A 374 5.55 33.29 12.28
C GLY A 374 4.34 34.09 12.77
N PRO A 375 4.48 35.06 13.69
CA PRO A 375 3.35 35.83 14.15
C PRO A 375 2.77 36.61 12.98
N THR A 376 1.55 36.25 12.56
CA THR A 376 0.69 37.13 11.76
C THR A 376 0.34 38.33 12.63
N MET A 377 1.24 39.31 12.67
CA MET A 377 0.93 40.65 13.14
C MET A 377 -0.11 41.21 12.18
N MET A 378 -1.38 41.13 12.59
CA MET A 378 -2.48 41.87 12.00
C MET A 378 -2.10 43.35 12.01
N GLY A 379 -1.66 43.85 10.86
CA GLY A 379 -1.51 45.27 10.61
C GLY A 379 -2.89 45.91 10.66
N VAL A 380 -3.21 46.52 11.80
CA VAL A 380 -4.34 47.43 11.95
C VAL A 380 -4.13 48.58 10.96
N PRO A 381 -5.09 48.88 10.05
CA PRO A 381 -4.97 50.03 9.18
C PRO A 381 -5.02 51.30 10.04
N LEU A 382 -3.93 52.08 10.02
CA LEU A 382 -3.94 53.43 10.58
C LEU A 382 -4.87 54.32 9.74
N PRO A 383 -5.68 55.22 10.36
CA PRO A 383 -6.49 56.17 9.63
C PRO A 383 -5.60 57.16 8.89
N ALA A 384 -5.99 57.51 7.66
CA ALA A 384 -5.30 58.50 6.84
C ALA A 384 -5.17 59.83 7.59
N LEU A 385 -3.91 60.22 7.87
CA LEU A 385 -3.59 61.56 8.31
C LEU A 385 -3.58 62.48 7.10
N ASP A 386 -4.45 63.48 7.21
CA ASP A 386 -4.59 64.66 6.39
C ASP A 386 -3.27 65.46 6.39
N GLU A 387 -2.49 65.37 5.31
CA GLU A 387 -1.34 66.25 5.10
C GLU A 387 -1.77 67.48 4.30
N GLY A 388 -2.08 68.51 5.08
CA GLY A 388 -2.28 69.87 4.63
C GLY A 388 -1.07 70.39 3.83
N ARG A 389 -1.39 70.81 2.60
CA ARG A 389 -0.54 71.58 1.70
C ARG A 389 -0.27 72.96 2.33
N ARG A 390 0.85 73.11 3.05
CA ARG A 390 1.45 74.43 3.32
C ARG A 390 2.35 74.81 2.16
N GLY A 391 2.08 75.98 1.61
CA GLY A 391 2.92 76.60 0.60
C GLY A 391 4.24 77.07 1.19
N ASP A 392 5.18 77.28 0.27
CA ASP A 392 6.24 78.27 0.40
C ASP A 392 6.17 79.14 -0.86
N GLY A 393 6.24 80.44 -0.65
CA GLY A 393 6.25 81.47 -1.68
C GLY A 393 7.64 82.02 -1.98
N ARG A 394 7.63 83.08 -2.81
CA ARG A 394 8.72 83.87 -3.42
C ARG A 394 9.15 83.30 -4.77
N GLU A 395 9.13 84.04 -5.88
CA GLU A 395 9.06 85.50 -6.16
C GLU A 395 7.84 85.89 -7.01
#